data_AF-A0A524ADS1-F1
#
_entry.id   AF-A0A524ADS1-F1
#
_cell.length_a   1.000
_cell.length_b   1.000
_cell.length_c   1.000
_cell.angle_alpha   90.00
_cell.angle_beta   90.00
_cell.angle_gamma   90.00
#
_symmetry.space_group_name_H-M   'P 1'
#
loop_
_entity.id
_entity.type
_entity.pdbx_description
1 polymer ?
#
loop_
_entity_poly.entity_id
_entity_poly.type
_entity_poly.pdbx_seq_one_letter_code
_entity_poly.pdbx_strand_id
1 'polypeptide(L)'
;MKHYGCHSWDHVKRVHDLCVFIGKKEKGDLEILKISSLLHDIARNGGRGNHAVKGAREAERVLLRLGLQRAKVSEIVNVIKTHRFKTREKPLSLEAKVLSDADKLDAMGAIGVYRASAFGGETSRSFQGTIGHFDEKLLKLNDRMYTATAKKLAKNRHKFMLVYLKQVEKEIGLKS
;
A
#
# COMPACT_ATOMS: atom_id res chain seq x y z
N MET A 1 7.38 -17.03 -11.17
CA MET A 1 7.94 -16.99 -9.79
C MET A 1 6.78 -16.88 -8.81
N LYS A 2 6.72 -17.74 -7.79
CA LYS A 2 5.72 -17.65 -6.72
C LYS A 2 6.06 -16.43 -5.86
N HIS A 3 5.19 -15.41 -5.86
CA HIS A 3 5.37 -14.20 -5.05
C HIS A 3 4.98 -14.49 -3.61
N TYR A 4 5.95 -14.90 -2.78
CA TYR A 4 5.71 -15.18 -1.37
C TYR A 4 5.62 -13.87 -0.57
N GLY A 5 4.42 -13.54 -0.10
CA GLY A 5 4.16 -12.72 1.10
C GLY A 5 4.24 -11.19 0.99
N CYS A 6 5.11 -10.60 0.16
CA CYS A 6 5.26 -9.14 0.14
C CYS A 6 4.17 -8.42 -0.68
N HIS A 7 3.67 -9.07 -1.74
CA HIS A 7 2.65 -8.57 -2.67
C HIS A 7 1.68 -9.68 -3.14
N SER A 8 1.42 -10.66 -2.26
CA SER A 8 0.46 -11.74 -2.50
C SER A 8 -0.98 -11.26 -2.40
N TRP A 9 -1.94 -12.15 -2.69
CA TRP A 9 -3.37 -11.93 -2.44
C TRP A 9 -3.66 -11.45 -1.00
N ASP A 10 -2.84 -11.83 -0.02
CA ASP A 10 -2.98 -11.38 1.37
C ASP A 10 -2.73 -9.87 1.53
N HIS A 11 -1.81 -9.30 0.76
CA HIS A 11 -1.62 -7.85 0.71
C HIS A 11 -2.88 -7.16 0.18
N VAL A 12 -3.42 -7.65 -0.94
CA VAL A 12 -4.65 -7.11 -1.53
C VAL A 12 -5.82 -7.17 -0.54
N LYS A 13 -6.00 -8.30 0.16
CA LYS A 13 -7.03 -8.44 1.20
C LYS A 13 -6.87 -7.44 2.34
N ARG A 14 -5.67 -7.31 2.91
CA ARG A 14 -5.43 -6.38 4.02
C ARG A 14 -5.63 -4.93 3.60
N VAL A 15 -5.20 -4.55 2.38
CA VAL A 15 -5.44 -3.22 1.82
C VAL A 15 -6.93 -2.99 1.60
N HIS A 16 -7.66 -3.96 1.05
CA HIS A 16 -9.11 -3.89 0.89
C HIS A 16 -9.83 -3.65 2.22
N ASP A 17 -9.49 -4.43 3.26
CA ASP A 17 -10.14 -4.30 4.56
C ASP A 17 -9.84 -2.95 5.22
N LEU A 18 -8.62 -2.44 5.06
CA LEU A 18 -8.25 -1.09 5.47
C LEU A 18 -9.02 -0.01 4.69
N CYS A 19 -9.16 -0.16 3.37
CA CYS A 19 -9.95 0.75 2.54
C CYS A 19 -11.40 0.81 3.00
N VAL A 20 -12.04 -0.33 3.25
CA VAL A 20 -13.42 -0.38 3.73
C VAL A 20 -13.53 0.24 5.13
N PHE A 21 -12.58 -0.03 6.03
CA PHE A 21 -12.57 0.54 7.36
C PHE A 21 -12.44 2.07 7.34
N ILE A 22 -11.44 2.59 6.62
CA ILE A 22 -11.19 4.03 6.51
C ILE A 22 -12.34 4.70 5.76
N GLY A 23 -12.81 4.12 4.65
CA GLY A 23 -13.93 4.63 3.86
C GLY A 23 -15.20 4.82 4.67
N LYS A 24 -15.53 3.87 5.57
CA LYS A 24 -16.68 3.99 6.49
C LYS A 24 -16.53 5.17 7.47
N LYS A 25 -15.32 5.44 7.96
CA LYS A 25 -15.04 6.53 8.91
C LYS A 25 -14.97 7.90 8.24
N GLU A 26 -14.43 7.95 7.04
CA GLU A 26 -14.27 9.18 6.24
C GLU A 26 -15.48 9.47 5.34
N LYS A 27 -16.49 8.58 5.31
CA LYS A 27 -17.71 8.67 4.49
C LYS A 27 -17.44 8.68 2.97
N GLY A 28 -16.48 7.88 2.51
CA GLY A 28 -16.21 7.68 1.07
C GLY A 28 -17.14 6.66 0.41
N ASP A 29 -17.17 6.64 -0.93
CA ASP A 29 -17.93 5.63 -1.69
C ASP A 29 -17.31 4.25 -1.49
N LEU A 30 -18.01 3.40 -0.73
CA LEU A 30 -17.55 2.05 -0.39
C LEU A 30 -17.50 1.11 -1.60
N GLU A 31 -18.34 1.32 -2.61
CA GLU A 31 -18.34 0.49 -3.82
C GLU A 31 -17.08 0.76 -4.64
N ILE A 32 -16.75 2.04 -4.87
CA ILE A 32 -15.52 2.44 -5.56
C ILE A 32 -14.30 1.94 -4.78
N LEU A 33 -14.28 2.07 -3.45
CA LEU A 33 -13.17 1.63 -2.62
C LEU A 33 -12.95 0.11 -2.64
N LYS A 34 -14.03 -0.68 -2.56
CA LYS A 34 -13.93 -2.14 -2.63
C LYS A 34 -13.39 -2.58 -3.99
N ILE A 35 -13.94 -2.07 -5.08
CA ILE A 35 -13.53 -2.47 -6.43
C ILE A 35 -12.10 -2.01 -6.71
N SER A 36 -11.78 -0.75 -6.42
CA SER A 36 -10.44 -0.20 -6.67
C SER A 36 -9.36 -0.91 -5.85
N SER A 37 -9.62 -1.22 -4.58
CA SER A 37 -8.65 -1.94 -3.74
C SER A 37 -8.43 -3.39 -4.18
N LEU A 38 -9.42 -4.08 -4.74
CA LEU A 38 -9.21 -5.42 -5.30
C LEU A 38 -8.36 -5.40 -6.57
N LEU A 39 -8.44 -4.33 -7.35
CA LEU A 39 -7.82 -4.23 -8.67
C LEU A 39 -6.52 -3.40 -8.70
N HIS A 40 -6.17 -2.69 -7.64
CA HIS A 40 -5.07 -1.72 -7.66
C HIS A 40 -3.71 -2.29 -8.06
N ASP A 41 -3.49 -3.59 -7.82
CA ASP A 41 -2.24 -4.30 -8.08
C ASP A 41 -2.32 -5.31 -9.25
N ILE A 42 -3.42 -5.33 -10.01
CA ILE A 42 -3.70 -6.33 -11.07
C ILE A 42 -2.61 -6.43 -12.15
N ALA A 43 -1.90 -5.33 -12.46
CA ALA A 43 -0.90 -5.28 -13.53
C ALA A 43 0.56 -5.38 -13.05
N ARG A 44 0.82 -5.81 -11.81
CA ARG A 44 2.20 -5.97 -11.31
C ARG A 44 2.95 -7.14 -11.96
N ASN A 45 2.26 -8.14 -12.50
CA ASN A 45 2.88 -9.31 -13.14
C ASN A 45 3.39 -9.06 -14.59
N GLY A 46 3.20 -7.88 -15.16
CA GLY A 46 3.41 -7.58 -16.59
C GLY A 46 4.72 -6.86 -16.98
N GLY A 47 5.82 -7.06 -16.25
CA GLY A 47 7.15 -6.54 -16.60
C GLY A 47 7.37 -5.03 -16.36
N ARG A 48 8.61 -4.56 -16.60
CA ARG A 48 9.09 -3.17 -16.33
C ARG A 48 8.13 -2.11 -16.91
N GLY A 49 7.73 -1.13 -16.09
CA GLY A 49 6.85 -0.01 -16.45
C GLY A 49 6.02 0.51 -15.28
N ASN A 50 5.30 1.63 -15.45
CA ASN A 50 4.42 2.16 -14.40
C ASN A 50 3.16 1.29 -14.25
N HIS A 51 3.19 0.32 -13.33
CA HIS A 51 2.13 -0.65 -13.10
C HIS A 51 0.77 -0.01 -12.77
N ALA A 52 0.73 1.21 -12.22
CA ALA A 52 -0.53 1.91 -11.95
C ALA A 52 -1.30 2.22 -13.24
N VAL A 53 -0.59 2.61 -14.31
CA VAL A 53 -1.19 2.90 -15.63
C VAL A 53 -1.61 1.61 -16.33
N LYS A 54 -0.80 0.55 -16.25
CA LYS A 54 -1.18 -0.77 -16.77
C LYS A 54 -2.38 -1.33 -15.99
N GLY A 55 -2.41 -1.16 -14.68
CA GLY A 55 -3.47 -1.63 -13.79
C GLY A 55 -4.79 -0.93 -14.04
N ALA A 56 -4.75 0.39 -14.23
CA ALA A 56 -5.88 1.20 -14.70
C ALA A 56 -6.49 0.64 -15.99
N ARG A 57 -5.68 0.32 -17.01
CA ARG A 57 -6.17 -0.22 -18.29
C ARG A 57 -6.80 -1.61 -18.16
N GLU A 58 -6.18 -2.49 -17.37
CA GLU A 58 -6.73 -3.84 -17.14
C GLU A 58 -8.01 -3.77 -16.30
N ALA A 59 -8.05 -2.91 -15.28
CA ALA A 59 -9.26 -2.66 -14.51
C ALA A 59 -10.40 -2.13 -15.40
N GLU A 60 -10.13 -1.14 -16.26
CA GLU A 60 -11.11 -0.63 -17.22
C GLU A 60 -11.71 -1.74 -18.09
N ARG A 61 -10.84 -2.58 -18.68
CA ARG A 61 -11.25 -3.70 -19.52
C ARG A 61 -12.14 -4.70 -18.77
N VAL A 62 -11.76 -5.08 -17.55
CA VAL A 62 -12.52 -6.03 -16.72
C VAL A 62 -13.87 -5.44 -16.34
N LEU A 63 -13.90 -4.19 -15.87
CA LEU A 63 -15.12 -3.56 -15.37
C LEU A 63 -16.14 -3.29 -16.49
N LEU A 64 -15.68 -2.89 -17.69
CA LEU A 64 -16.56 -2.74 -18.85
C LEU A 64 -17.16 -4.08 -19.29
N ARG A 65 -16.38 -5.17 -19.25
CA ARG A 65 -16.89 -6.52 -19.55
C ARG A 65 -17.94 -7.00 -18.54
N LEU A 66 -17.83 -6.56 -17.29
CA LEU A 66 -18.81 -6.84 -16.24
C LEU A 66 -20.05 -5.93 -16.32
N GLY A 67 -20.14 -5.03 -17.29
CA GLY A 67 -21.32 -4.20 -17.54
C GLY A 67 -21.42 -2.95 -16.65
N LEU A 68 -20.34 -2.53 -15.99
CA LEU A 68 -20.37 -1.31 -15.18
C LEU A 68 -20.48 -0.04 -16.06
N GLN A 69 -21.19 0.96 -15.55
CA GLN A 69 -21.35 2.25 -16.23
C GLN A 69 -20.00 2.95 -16.43
N ARG A 70 -19.79 3.52 -17.62
CA ARG A 70 -18.54 4.20 -18.00
C ARG A 70 -18.09 5.28 -17.01
N ALA A 71 -19.03 6.04 -16.45
CA ALA A 71 -18.74 7.05 -15.43
C ALA A 71 -18.06 6.42 -14.20
N LYS A 72 -18.66 5.37 -13.64
CA LYS A 72 -18.13 4.64 -12.49
C LYS A 72 -16.80 3.96 -12.79
N VAL A 73 -16.66 3.39 -14.00
CA VAL A 73 -15.38 2.81 -14.45
C VAL A 73 -14.28 3.87 -14.48
N SER A 74 -14.57 5.06 -15.01
CA SER A 74 -13.61 6.17 -15.07
C SER A 74 -13.13 6.58 -13.68
N GLU A 75 -14.04 6.67 -12.70
CA GLU A 75 -13.72 6.99 -11.31
C GLU A 75 -12.81 5.92 -10.68
N ILE A 76 -13.15 4.64 -10.81
CA ILE A 76 -12.34 3.53 -10.27
C ILE A 76 -10.94 3.53 -10.89
N VAL A 77 -10.86 3.73 -12.21
CA VAL A 77 -9.61 3.80 -12.96
C VAL A 77 -8.75 4.96 -12.47
N ASN A 78 -9.35 6.12 -12.21
CA ASN A 78 -8.63 7.29 -11.68
C ASN A 78 -8.10 7.04 -10.25
N VAL A 79 -8.89 6.41 -9.39
CA VAL A 79 -8.48 5.99 -8.04
C VAL A 79 -7.28 5.04 -8.11
N ILE A 80 -7.33 4.02 -8.97
CA ILE A 80 -6.21 3.10 -9.18
C ILE A 80 -5.00 3.80 -9.80
N LYS A 81 -5.18 4.74 -10.73
CA LYS A 81 -4.05 5.43 -11.37
C LYS A 81 -3.29 6.32 -10.39
N THR A 82 -4.00 6.97 -9.47
CA THR A 82 -3.44 8.03 -8.60
C THR A 82 -3.08 7.58 -7.18
N HIS A 83 -3.33 6.31 -6.81
CA HIS A 83 -3.04 5.84 -5.46
C HIS A 83 -1.54 5.84 -5.10
N ARG A 84 -0.63 5.80 -6.09
CA ARG A 84 0.80 5.57 -5.86
C ARG A 84 1.60 6.86 -5.89
N PHE A 85 2.46 7.06 -4.89
CA PHE A 85 3.30 8.25 -4.74
C PHE A 85 4.26 8.55 -5.92
N LYS A 86 4.60 7.57 -6.75
CA LYS A 86 5.52 7.76 -7.90
C LYS A 86 4.84 8.39 -9.12
N THR A 87 3.52 8.62 -9.10
CA THR A 87 2.86 9.42 -10.14
C THR A 87 3.02 10.91 -9.83
N ARG A 88 3.26 11.73 -10.86
CA ARG A 88 3.27 13.20 -10.72
C ARG A 88 1.91 13.75 -10.25
N GLU A 89 0.85 12.97 -10.42
CA GLU A 89 -0.51 13.29 -10.03
C GLU A 89 -0.76 12.89 -8.57
N LYS A 90 -1.12 13.87 -7.72
CA LYS A 90 -1.58 13.63 -6.34
C LYS A 90 -3.02 13.10 -6.36
N PRO A 91 -3.42 12.21 -5.43
CA PRO A 91 -4.81 11.77 -5.33
C PRO A 91 -5.71 12.95 -4.97
N LEU A 92 -6.68 13.25 -5.84
CA LEU A 92 -7.62 14.36 -5.67
C LEU A 92 -8.87 13.93 -4.91
N SER A 93 -9.48 12.81 -5.33
CA SER A 93 -10.69 12.28 -4.70
C SER A 93 -10.41 11.71 -3.30
N LEU A 94 -11.46 11.63 -2.49
CA LEU A 94 -11.39 10.99 -1.18
C LEU A 94 -11.02 9.52 -1.32
N GLU A 95 -11.60 8.82 -2.29
CA GLU A 95 -11.39 7.40 -2.54
C GLU A 95 -9.93 7.10 -2.92
N ALA A 96 -9.33 7.96 -3.75
CA ALA A 96 -7.91 7.86 -4.11
C ALA A 96 -7.00 8.09 -2.90
N LYS A 97 -7.34 9.04 -2.02
CA LYS A 97 -6.62 9.29 -0.77
C LYS A 97 -6.72 8.10 0.17
N VAL A 98 -7.91 7.52 0.34
CA VAL A 98 -8.16 6.35 1.17
C VAL A 98 -7.39 5.13 0.67
N LEU A 99 -7.45 4.82 -0.64
CA LEU A 99 -6.69 3.71 -1.21
C LEU A 99 -5.18 3.91 -1.04
N SER A 100 -4.70 5.13 -1.30
CA SER A 100 -3.29 5.48 -1.09
C SER A 100 -2.87 5.32 0.37
N ASP A 101 -3.72 5.69 1.32
CA ASP A 101 -3.43 5.56 2.74
C ASP A 101 -3.44 4.10 3.19
N ALA A 102 -4.39 3.29 2.74
CA ALA A 102 -4.47 1.87 3.05
C ALA A 102 -3.24 1.08 2.58
N ASP A 103 -2.78 1.32 1.33
CA ASP A 103 -1.55 0.71 0.81
C ASP A 103 -0.31 1.10 1.63
N LYS A 104 -0.18 2.39 1.98
CA LYS A 104 0.92 2.86 2.84
C LYS A 104 0.86 2.24 4.24
N LEU A 105 -0.33 2.15 4.83
CA LEU A 105 -0.51 1.55 6.14
C LEU A 105 -0.08 0.08 6.15
N ASP A 106 -0.38 -0.70 5.12
CA ASP A 106 0.05 -2.11 5.01
C ASP A 106 1.58 -2.26 4.89
N ALA A 107 2.31 -1.19 4.56
CA ALA A 107 3.77 -1.17 4.57
C ALA A 107 4.37 -0.75 5.93
N MET A 108 3.54 -0.48 6.95
CA MET A 108 3.95 0.01 8.26
C MET A 108 3.58 -0.95 9.40
N GLY A 109 4.17 -0.72 10.57
CA GLY A 109 3.89 -1.51 11.78
C GLY A 109 4.43 -2.94 11.68
N ALA A 110 3.84 -3.86 12.44
CA ALA A 110 4.29 -5.25 12.46
C ALA A 110 4.26 -5.93 11.07
N ILE A 111 3.21 -5.69 10.29
CA ILE A 111 3.12 -6.17 8.91
C ILE A 111 4.21 -5.54 8.03
N GLY A 112 4.47 -4.23 8.20
CA GLY A 112 5.57 -3.56 7.52
C GLY A 112 6.93 -4.19 7.80
N VAL A 113 7.21 -4.52 9.07
CA VAL A 113 8.44 -5.23 9.46
C VAL A 113 8.54 -6.57 8.75
N TYR A 114 7.51 -7.40 8.84
CA TYR A 114 7.47 -8.70 8.18
C TYR A 114 7.72 -8.59 6.66
N ARG A 115 7.00 -7.67 5.99
CA ARG A 115 7.12 -7.47 4.54
C ARG A 115 8.50 -6.96 4.15
N ALA A 116 9.11 -6.07 4.93
CA ALA A 116 10.45 -5.57 4.67
C ALA A 116 11.49 -6.70 4.74
N SER A 117 11.41 -7.54 5.78
CA SER A 117 12.29 -8.71 5.94
C SER A 117 12.08 -9.75 4.83
N ALA A 118 10.83 -10.08 4.50
CA ALA A 118 10.51 -11.02 3.42
C ALA A 118 11.02 -10.52 2.05
N PHE A 119 10.82 -9.24 1.74
CA PHE A 119 11.34 -8.64 0.51
C PHE A 119 12.87 -8.58 0.49
N GLY A 120 13.50 -8.31 1.65
CA GLY A 120 14.94 -8.36 1.79
C GLY A 120 15.50 -9.74 1.43
N GLY A 121 14.88 -10.81 1.96
CA GLY A 121 15.22 -12.19 1.61
C GLY A 121 14.98 -12.53 0.13
N GLU A 122 13.85 -12.13 -0.45
CA GLU A 122 13.53 -12.38 -1.87
C GLU A 122 14.50 -11.67 -2.83
N THR A 123 15.02 -10.52 -2.45
CA THR A 123 15.91 -9.70 -3.28
C THR A 123 17.40 -9.79 -2.91
N SER A 124 17.76 -10.72 -2.03
CA SER A 124 19.12 -10.86 -1.49
C SER A 124 19.69 -9.54 -0.93
N ARG A 125 18.82 -8.68 -0.39
CA ARG A 125 19.22 -7.45 0.28
C ARG A 125 19.86 -7.82 1.61
N SER A 126 21.00 -7.21 1.91
CA SER A 126 21.66 -7.40 3.21
C SER A 126 20.73 -7.01 4.36
N PHE A 127 21.03 -7.55 5.53
CA PHE A 127 20.38 -7.15 6.78
C PHE A 127 20.45 -5.63 6.97
N GLN A 128 21.63 -5.03 6.84
CA GLN A 128 21.84 -3.59 6.99
C GLN A 128 21.04 -2.78 5.97
N GLY A 129 20.98 -3.24 4.70
CA GLY A 129 20.16 -2.58 3.68
C GLY A 129 18.66 -2.70 3.95
N THR A 130 18.22 -3.78 4.59
CA THR A 130 16.81 -3.96 5.00
C THR A 130 16.45 -3.04 6.16
N ILE A 131 17.33 -2.91 7.17
CA ILE A 131 17.15 -1.96 8.26
C ILE A 131 17.21 -0.51 7.76
N GLY A 132 18.18 -0.15 6.91
CA GLY A 132 18.26 1.18 6.31
C GLY A 132 17.02 1.58 5.50
N HIS A 133 16.29 0.60 4.94
CA HIS A 133 15.03 0.85 4.23
C HIS A 133 13.94 1.49 5.12
N PHE A 134 13.98 1.22 6.44
CA PHE A 134 13.03 1.83 7.37
C PHE A 134 13.22 3.35 7.42
N ASP A 135 14.44 3.83 7.58
CA ASP A 135 14.76 5.27 7.64
C ASP A 135 14.61 5.96 6.30
N GLU A 136 15.05 5.30 5.23
CA GLU A 136 14.95 5.83 3.88
C GLU A 136 13.50 6.07 3.47
N LYS A 137 12.59 5.18 3.89
CA LYS A 137 11.23 5.14 3.35
C LYS A 137 10.13 4.89 4.38
N LEU A 138 10.14 3.77 5.11
CA LEU A 138 8.96 3.31 5.86
C LEU A 138 8.57 4.27 6.99
N LEU A 139 9.53 4.83 7.72
CA LEU A 139 9.27 5.80 8.78
C LEU A 139 8.65 7.09 8.24
N LYS A 140 9.07 7.53 7.04
CA LYS A 140 8.56 8.73 6.36
C LYS A 140 7.13 8.58 5.84
N LEU A 141 6.54 7.38 5.85
CA LEU A 141 5.16 7.17 5.41
C LEU A 141 4.13 7.78 6.39
N ASN A 142 4.48 7.91 7.67
CA ASN A 142 3.60 8.49 8.69
C ASN A 142 3.11 9.89 8.30
N ASP A 143 4.01 10.71 7.76
CA ASP A 143 3.72 12.11 7.43
C ASP A 143 3.07 12.27 6.05
N ARG A 144 2.81 11.15 5.36
CA ARG A 144 2.27 11.11 3.98
C ARG A 144 0.86 10.53 3.93
N MET A 145 0.20 10.44 5.07
CA MET A 145 -1.20 10.04 5.16
C MET A 145 -2.11 11.24 4.84
N TYR A 146 -3.16 10.98 4.07
CA TYR A 146 -4.11 12.01 3.65
C TYR A 146 -5.25 12.18 4.67
N THR A 147 -5.90 11.08 5.04
CA THR A 147 -7.12 11.05 5.85
C THR A 147 -6.85 11.11 7.35
N ALA A 148 -7.80 11.63 8.13
CA ALA A 148 -7.65 11.76 9.58
C ALA A 148 -7.55 10.38 10.26
N THR A 149 -8.37 9.42 9.81
CA THR A 149 -8.35 8.04 10.28
C THR A 149 -7.01 7.38 10.00
N ALA A 150 -6.46 7.51 8.78
CA ALA A 150 -5.17 6.92 8.45
C ALA A 150 -4.03 7.54 9.24
N LYS A 151 -4.02 8.86 9.46
CA LYS A 151 -3.03 9.53 10.32
C LYS A 151 -3.01 8.94 11.73
N LYS A 152 -4.18 8.66 12.32
CA LYS A 152 -4.27 8.03 13.65
C LYS A 152 -3.68 6.62 13.66
N LEU A 153 -4.03 5.80 12.65
CA LEU A 153 -3.50 4.44 12.52
C LEU A 153 -1.98 4.43 12.27
N ALA A 154 -1.50 5.33 11.43
CA ALA A 154 -0.09 5.46 11.06
C ALA A 154 0.78 5.81 12.26
N LYS A 155 0.33 6.71 13.14
CA LYS A 155 1.06 7.06 14.38
C LYS A 155 1.35 5.83 15.23
N ASN A 156 0.35 4.96 15.44
CA ASN A 156 0.53 3.74 16.22
C ASN A 156 1.48 2.75 15.56
N ARG A 157 1.33 2.54 14.24
CA ARG A 157 2.21 1.66 13.45
C ARG A 157 3.64 2.19 13.38
N HIS A 158 3.82 3.51 13.31
CA HIS A 158 5.12 4.18 13.32
C HIS A 158 5.81 3.99 14.67
N LYS A 159 5.10 4.25 15.78
CA LYS A 159 5.64 4.02 17.13
C LYS A 159 6.13 2.58 17.32
N PHE A 160 5.38 1.60 16.83
CA PHE A 160 5.81 0.20 16.86
C PHE A 160 7.13 -0.03 16.11
N MET A 161 7.27 0.53 14.89
CA MET A 161 8.51 0.37 14.12
C MET A 161 9.71 1.01 14.81
N LEU A 162 9.54 2.15 15.48
CA LEU A 162 10.62 2.76 16.29
C LEU A 162 11.06 1.85 17.44
N VAL A 163 10.10 1.21 18.13
CA VAL A 163 10.41 0.24 19.20
C VAL A 163 11.14 -0.97 18.63
N TYR A 164 10.69 -1.50 17.49
CA TYR A 164 11.36 -2.59 16.79
C TYR A 164 12.81 -2.25 16.43
N LEU A 165 13.05 -1.10 15.80
CA LEU A 165 14.39 -0.67 15.41
C LEU A 165 15.31 -0.50 16.62
N LYS A 166 14.82 0.14 17.69
CA LYS A 166 15.57 0.30 18.93
C LYS A 166 15.95 -1.06 19.55
N GLN A 167 15.05 -2.03 19.48
CA GLN A 167 15.34 -3.39 19.98
C GLN A 167 16.40 -4.08 19.12
N VAL A 168 16.30 -3.97 17.80
CA VAL A 168 17.30 -4.47 16.86
C VAL A 168 18.69 -3.87 17.13
N GLU A 169 18.77 -2.55 17.30
CA GLU A 169 20.03 -1.86 17.63
C GLU A 169 20.64 -2.36 18.95
N LYS A 170 19.81 -2.55 19.97
CA LYS A 170 20.25 -3.09 21.25
C LYS A 170 20.82 -4.50 21.10
N GLU A 171 20.14 -5.38 20.37
CA GLU A 171 20.55 -6.77 20.17
C GLU A 171 21.85 -6.91 19.36
N ILE A 172 22.03 -6.08 18.33
CA ILE A 172 23.29 -6.06 17.55
C ILE A 172 24.43 -5.47 18.40
N GLY A 173 24.13 -4.53 19.28
CA GLY A 173 25.08 -3.91 20.20
C GLY A 173 25.46 -4.78 21.40
N LEU A 174 24.80 -5.92 21.63
CA LEU A 174 25.22 -6.91 22.61
C LEU A 174 26.51 -7.58 22.11
N LYS A 175 27.65 -6.99 22.45
CA LYS A 175 28.94 -7.67 22.34
C LYS A 175 28.96 -8.81 23.37
N SER A 176 29.15 -10.03 22.89
CA SER A 176 29.48 -11.21 23.70
C SER A 176 30.75 -10.99 24.52
#